data_AF-A0A926PTL8-F1
#
_entry.id   AF-A0A926PTL8-F1
#
_cell.length_a   1.000
_cell.length_b   1.000
_cell.length_c   1.000
_cell.angle_alpha   90.00
_cell.angle_beta   90.00
_cell.angle_gamma   90.00
#
_symmetry.space_group_name_H-M   'P 1'
#
loop_
_entity.id
_entity.type
_entity.pdbx_description
1 polymer ?
#
loop_
_entity_poly.entity_id
_entity_poly.type
_entity_poly.pdbx_seq_one_letter_code
_entity_poly.pdbx_strand_id
1 'polypeptide(L)' 'MKIFLTDEEDRTLRELSYGNGVPQRVKQRATALRLNASGWRVPQIAVHLD' A
#
# COMPACT_ATOMS: atom_id res chain seq x y z
N MET A 1 -6.42 13.29 3.72
CA MET A 1 -5.59 12.79 4.84
C MET A 1 -4.48 11.94 4.27
N LYS A 2 -3.24 12.19 4.69
CA LYS A 2 -2.04 11.43 4.32
C LYS A 2 -1.57 10.70 5.57
N ILE A 3 -1.31 9.40 5.47
CA ILE A 3 -0.71 8.64 6.56
C ILE A 3 0.82 8.79 6.51
N PHE A 4 1.46 8.67 7.66
CA PHE A 4 2.91 8.57 7.77
C PHE A 4 3.24 7.16 8.23
N LEU A 5 4.22 6.56 7.57
CA LEU A 5 4.74 5.24 7.91
C LEU A 5 6.15 5.44 8.45
N THR A 6 6.49 4.69 9.48
CA THR A 6 7.89 4.45 9.84
C THR A 6 8.58 3.60 8.79
N ASP A 7 9.92 3.57 8.80
CA ASP A 7 10.70 2.75 7.87
C ASP A 7 10.37 1.24 8.01
N GLU A 8 10.10 0.79 9.22
CA GLU A 8 9.73 -0.61 9.48
C GLU A 8 8.33 -0.95 8.96
N GLU A 9 7.36 -0.03 9.09
CA GLU A 9 6.03 -0.19 8.52
C GLU A 9 6.06 -0.19 6.99
N ASP A 10 6.82 0.71 6.35
CA ASP A 10 6.94 0.71 4.87
C ASP A 10 7.60 -0.58 4.37
N ARG A 11 8.65 -1.05 5.05
CA ARG A 11 9.30 -2.33 4.73
C ARG A 11 8.31 -3.49 4.82
N THR A 12 7.56 -3.58 5.91
CA THR A 12 6.56 -4.64 6.12
C THR A 12 5.47 -4.59 5.06
N LEU A 13 4.93 -3.41 4.76
CA LEU A 13 3.92 -3.24 3.72
C LEU A 13 4.47 -3.57 2.33
N ARG A 14 5.75 -3.28 2.07
CA ARG A 14 6.42 -3.65 0.82
C ARG A 14 6.46 -5.16 0.67
N GLU A 15 6.90 -5.87 1.69
CA GLU A 15 6.95 -7.34 1.69
C GLU A 15 5.55 -7.93 1.48
N LEU A 16 4.53 -7.41 2.17
CA LEU A 16 3.14 -7.83 1.99
C LEU A 16 2.60 -7.58 0.58
N SER A 17 3.09 -6.56 -0.12
CA SER A 17 2.63 -6.22 -1.48
C SER A 17 3.10 -7.25 -2.53
N TYR A 18 4.23 -7.93 -2.29
CA TYR A 18 4.84 -8.87 -3.24
C TYR A 18 4.94 -10.31 -2.73
N GLY A 19 4.64 -10.56 -1.46
CA GLY A 19 4.79 -11.86 -0.82
C GLY A 19 4.03 -12.99 -1.51
N ASN A 20 4.67 -14.15 -1.64
CA ASN A 20 4.02 -15.37 -2.08
C ASN A 20 3.10 -15.90 -0.98
N GLY A 21 1.93 -16.43 -1.34
CA GLY A 21 0.92 -16.89 -0.39
C GLY A 21 0.09 -15.79 0.28
N VAL A 22 0.41 -14.51 0.04
CA VAL A 22 -0.40 -13.38 0.51
C VAL A 22 -1.64 -13.22 -0.38
N PRO A 23 -2.87 -13.17 0.16
CA PRO A 23 -4.07 -12.95 -0.62
C PRO A 23 -4.03 -11.62 -1.39
N GLN A 24 -4.54 -11.60 -2.62
CA GLN A 24 -4.51 -10.41 -3.50
C GLN A 24 -5.10 -9.16 -2.83
N ARG A 25 -6.19 -9.31 -2.06
CA ARG A 25 -6.81 -8.21 -1.31
C ARG A 25 -5.86 -7.58 -0.28
N VAL A 26 -4.99 -8.38 0.34
CA VAL A 26 -3.99 -7.89 1.30
C VAL A 26 -2.88 -7.16 0.55
N LYS A 27 -2.42 -7.68 -0.59
CA LYS A 27 -1.44 -7.01 -1.46
C LYS A 27 -1.93 -5.63 -1.91
N GLN A 28 -3.17 -5.55 -2.38
CA GLN A 28 -3.80 -4.31 -2.81
C GLN A 28 -3.92 -3.30 -1.66
N ARG A 29 -4.32 -3.73 -0.47
CA ARG A 29 -4.39 -2.86 0.71
C ARG A 29 -3.01 -2.36 1.14
N ALA A 30 -2.01 -3.23 1.17
CA ALA A 30 -0.64 -2.85 1.50
C ALA A 30 -0.11 -1.81 0.49
N THR A 31 -0.35 -2.04 -0.79
CA THR A 31 0.00 -1.11 -1.87
C THR A 31 -0.71 0.24 -1.71
N ALA A 32 -2.03 0.23 -1.44
CA ALA A 32 -2.81 1.44 -1.22
C ALA A 32 -2.29 2.29 -0.06
N LEU A 33 -1.91 1.67 1.06
CA LEU A 33 -1.35 2.38 2.22
C LEU A 33 -0.02 3.04 1.88
N ARG A 34 0.87 2.34 1.18
CA ARG A 34 2.16 2.90 0.74
C ARG A 34 1.99 4.04 -0.26
N LEU A 35 1.03 3.93 -1.17
CA LEU A 35 0.70 5.02 -2.09
C LEU A 35 0.12 6.23 -1.34
N ASN A 36 -0.73 6.02 -0.35
CA ASN A 36 -1.21 7.13 0.47
C ASN A 36 -0.07 7.81 1.23
N ALA A 37 0.87 7.02 1.79
CA ALA A 37 2.06 7.53 2.46
C ALA A 37 3.03 8.28 1.53
N SER A 38 3.07 7.94 0.23
CA SER A 38 3.83 8.70 -0.76
C SER A 38 3.11 9.98 -1.21
N GLY A 39 1.86 10.19 -0.78
CA GLY A 39 1.08 11.41 -1.02
C GLY A 39 -0.02 11.25 -2.07
N TRP A 40 -0.27 10.03 -2.55
CA TRP A 40 -1.37 9.78 -3.49
C TRP A 40 -2.73 9.96 -2.81
N ARG A 41 -3.65 10.57 -3.54
CA ARG A 41 -5.04 10.73 -3.10
C ARG A 41 -5.85 9.48 -3.43
N VAL A 42 -6.92 9.25 -2.67
CA VAL A 42 -7.81 8.09 -2.83
C VAL A 42 -8.27 7.87 -4.29
N PRO A 43 -8.68 8.90 -5.06
CA PRO A 43 -9.07 8.69 -6.46
C PRO A 43 -7.91 8.19 -7.34
N GLN A 44 -6.68 8.65 -7.10
CA GLN A 44 -5.51 8.19 -7.87
C GLN A 44 -5.17 6.74 -7.53
N ILE A 45 -5.31 6.36 -6.26
CA ILE A 45 -5.09 5.00 -5.78
C ILE A 45 -6.14 4.04 -6.37
N ALA A 46 -7.41 4.46 -6.41
CA ALA A 46 -8.49 3.67 -7.00
C ALA A 46 -8.20 3.34 -8.47
N VAL A 47 -7.89 4.36 -9.29
CA VAL A 47 -7.54 4.17 -10.72
C VAL A 47 -6.30 3.28 -10.91
N HIS A 48 -5.36 3.30 -9.96
CA HIS A 48 -4.16 2.46 -10.03
C HIS A 48 -4.40 1.00 -9.64
N LEU A 49 -5.44 0.72 -8.86
CA LEU A 49 -5.72 -0.61 -8.29
C LEU A 49 -6.96 -1.30 -8.90
N ASP A 50 -7.66 -0.64 -9.83
CA ASP A 50 -8.68 -1.23 -10.71
C ASP A 50 -8.10 -2.35 -11.60
#